data_AF-A0AAD6Q413-F1
#
_entry.id   AF-A0AAD6Q413-F1
#
_cell.length_a   1.000
_cell.length_b   1.000
_cell.length_c   1.000
_cell.angle_alpha   90.00
_cell.angle_beta   90.00
_cell.angle_gamma   90.00
#
_symmetry.space_group_name_H-M   'P 1'
#
loop_
_entity.id
_entity.type
_entity.pdbx_description
1 polymer ?
#
loop_
_entity_poly.entity_id
_entity_poly.type
_entity_poly.pdbx_seq_one_letter_code
_entity_poly.pdbx_strand_id
1 'polypeptide(L)'
;MSIQSVIKSAVTAKSKPLPTNPRNGLYLLLTSDDVYVQDFCGQVCGFHYFTFPSIVGYTLPYAWVGNSEKLCPGVCAYPFSVPKYIPGLKALKSPNGDVGVDGMISVIAHEIAELATNPLVNAWYAGQDPSFPVEIADLCEGIYGTGGGGSYTGQMLLDHDGATYNMNGIRRKFLVQWVWNHFVSYCTGPNALDQ
;
A
#
# COMPACT_ATOMS: atom_id res chain seq x y z
N MET A 1 16.31 -3.24 -14.00
CA MET A 1 15.27 -4.13 -14.56
C MET A 1 13.93 -3.48 -14.24
N SER A 2 13.01 -3.34 -15.21
CA SER A 2 11.71 -2.73 -14.94
C SER A 2 10.71 -3.76 -14.41
N ILE A 3 9.74 -3.32 -13.60
CA ILE A 3 8.64 -4.17 -13.11
C ILE A 3 7.88 -4.84 -14.26
N GLN A 4 7.63 -4.11 -15.36
CA GLN A 4 6.99 -4.67 -16.55
C GLN A 4 7.79 -5.81 -17.20
N SER A 5 9.12 -5.80 -17.10
CA SER A 5 9.96 -6.90 -17.59
C SER A 5 9.84 -8.16 -16.74
N VAL A 6 9.63 -8.00 -15.42
CA VAL A 6 9.34 -9.10 -14.49
C VAL A 6 7.96 -9.71 -14.82
N ILE A 7 6.94 -8.86 -15.01
CA ILE A 7 5.60 -9.31 -15.42
C ILE A 7 5.67 -10.06 -16.75
N LYS A 8 6.35 -9.50 -17.77
CA LYS A 8 6.55 -10.16 -19.06
C LYS A 8 7.12 -11.56 -18.87
N SER A 9 8.20 -11.67 -18.11
CA SER A 9 8.88 -12.95 -17.88
C SER A 9 7.95 -13.98 -17.22
N ALA A 10 7.09 -13.56 -16.30
CA ALA A 10 6.14 -14.43 -15.62
C ALA A 10 4.98 -14.88 -16.51
N VAL A 11 4.43 -14.00 -17.36
CA VAL A 11 3.30 -14.34 -18.25
C VAL A 11 3.73 -15.08 -19.52
N THR A 12 4.99 -14.93 -19.94
CA THR A 12 5.56 -15.66 -21.08
C THR A 12 6.42 -16.85 -20.66
N ALA A 13 6.38 -17.25 -19.39
CA ALA A 13 7.18 -18.37 -18.89
C ALA A 13 6.81 -19.67 -19.62
N LYS A 14 7.83 -20.46 -20.01
CA LYS A 14 7.60 -21.75 -20.70
C LYS A 14 6.91 -22.80 -19.83
N SER A 15 7.10 -22.71 -18.52
CA SER A 15 6.51 -23.62 -17.54
C SER A 15 5.64 -22.81 -16.59
N LYS A 16 4.35 -23.16 -16.52
CA LYS A 16 3.34 -22.54 -15.64
C LYS A 16 3.32 -21.00 -15.72
N PRO A 17 3.08 -20.42 -16.92
CA PRO A 17 2.93 -18.97 -17.03
C PRO A 17 1.78 -18.47 -16.16
N LEU A 18 1.92 -17.27 -15.62
CA LEU A 18 0.79 -16.61 -14.95
C LEU A 18 -0.31 -16.31 -15.98
N PRO A 19 -1.59 -16.48 -15.62
CA PRO A 19 -2.70 -16.23 -16.53
C PRO A 19 -2.79 -14.75 -16.85
N THR A 20 -3.03 -14.40 -18.12
CA THR A 20 -3.34 -13.03 -18.53
C THR A 20 -4.84 -12.80 -18.53
N ASN A 21 -5.30 -11.78 -17.78
CA ASN A 21 -6.70 -11.37 -17.78
C ASN A 21 -6.80 -9.84 -17.85
N PRO A 22 -6.75 -9.26 -19.06
CA PRO A 22 -6.76 -7.80 -19.25
C PRO A 22 -8.05 -7.10 -18.84
N ARG A 23 -9.14 -7.83 -18.57
CA ARG A 23 -10.43 -7.23 -18.20
C ARG A 23 -10.65 -7.17 -16.70
N ASN A 24 -10.38 -8.27 -16.00
CA ASN A 24 -10.74 -8.43 -14.59
C ASN A 24 -9.55 -8.90 -13.72
N GLY A 25 -8.34 -8.90 -14.27
CA GLY A 25 -7.15 -9.34 -13.57
C GLY A 25 -6.26 -8.17 -13.20
N LEU A 26 -5.53 -8.33 -12.10
CA LEU A 26 -4.41 -7.49 -11.70
C LEU A 26 -3.23 -8.36 -11.29
N TYR A 27 -2.03 -7.80 -11.33
CA TYR A 27 -0.83 -8.42 -10.80
C TYR A 27 -0.34 -7.67 -9.56
N LEU A 28 -0.11 -8.39 -8.47
CA LEU A 28 0.57 -7.85 -7.30
C LEU A 28 2.00 -8.38 -7.29
N LEU A 29 2.98 -7.48 -7.32
CA LEU A 29 4.39 -7.81 -7.27
C LEU A 29 4.97 -7.38 -5.91
N LEU A 30 5.50 -8.34 -5.18
CA LEU A 30 6.10 -8.12 -3.87
C LEU A 30 7.58 -8.44 -3.98
N THR A 31 8.45 -7.54 -3.54
CA THR A 31 9.89 -7.78 -3.49
C THR A 31 10.35 -8.09 -2.07
N SER A 32 11.33 -8.98 -1.94
CA SER A 32 12.01 -9.26 -0.67
C SER A 32 12.84 -8.07 -0.20
N ASP A 33 13.27 -8.12 1.06
CA ASP A 33 13.99 -7.05 1.76
C ASP A 33 15.42 -6.80 1.22
N ASP A 34 15.91 -7.67 0.35
CA ASP A 34 17.21 -7.61 -0.31
C ASP A 34 17.13 -7.23 -1.80
N VAL A 35 15.93 -6.93 -2.30
CA VAL A 35 15.71 -6.50 -3.68
C VAL A 35 15.48 -4.99 -3.75
N TYR A 36 16.36 -4.31 -4.46
CA TYR A 36 16.24 -2.88 -4.71
C TYR A 36 15.44 -2.58 -6.00
N VAL A 37 14.50 -1.66 -5.88
CA VAL A 37 13.75 -1.07 -7.01
C VAL A 37 14.01 0.44 -7.01
N GLN A 38 14.08 1.04 -8.19
CA GLN A 38 14.29 2.47 -8.33
C GLN A 38 13.20 3.26 -7.57
N ASP A 39 13.59 4.36 -6.92
CA ASP A 39 12.72 5.27 -6.16
C ASP A 39 12.10 4.68 -4.88
N PHE A 40 12.29 3.38 -4.61
CA PHE A 40 11.92 2.74 -3.36
C PHE A 40 12.62 3.42 -2.18
N CYS A 41 11.89 3.63 -1.07
CA CYS A 41 12.39 4.28 0.15
C CYS A 41 12.75 5.77 0.03
N GLY A 42 12.77 6.32 -1.20
CA GLY A 42 13.06 7.72 -1.46
C GLY A 42 11.80 8.50 -1.79
N GLN A 43 10.98 7.97 -2.69
CA GLN A 43 9.75 8.63 -3.15
C GLN A 43 8.51 7.80 -2.86
N VAL A 44 8.63 6.47 -2.91
CA VAL A 44 7.50 5.56 -2.80
C VAL A 44 7.83 4.31 -2.00
N CYS A 45 6.80 3.72 -1.39
CA CYS A 45 6.85 2.42 -0.72
C CYS A 45 6.23 1.29 -1.56
N GLY A 46 5.36 1.68 -2.49
CA GLY A 46 4.74 0.90 -3.54
C GLY A 46 4.27 1.84 -4.64
N PHE A 47 3.78 1.28 -5.74
CA PHE A 47 3.03 2.05 -6.73
C PHE A 47 2.15 1.11 -7.53
N HIS A 48 1.06 1.63 -8.07
CA HIS A 48 0.26 0.96 -9.08
C HIS A 48 0.43 1.60 -10.46
N TYR A 49 0.33 0.77 -11.50
CA TYR A 49 0.44 1.19 -12.89
C TYR A 49 -0.13 0.11 -13.83
N PHE A 50 0.08 0.27 -15.14
CA PHE A 50 -0.30 -0.73 -16.14
C PHE A 50 0.85 -1.07 -17.07
N THR A 51 0.84 -2.30 -17.59
CA THR A 51 1.83 -2.72 -18.59
C THR A 51 1.49 -2.14 -19.96
N PHE A 52 2.50 -1.88 -20.78
CA PHE A 52 2.28 -1.50 -22.17
C PHE A 52 2.19 -2.74 -23.09
N PRO A 53 1.23 -2.78 -24.04
CA PRO A 53 1.17 -3.85 -25.05
C PRO A 53 2.47 -4.03 -25.83
N SER A 54 3.22 -2.96 -26.08
CA SER A 54 4.53 -3.00 -26.75
C SER A 54 5.61 -3.74 -25.96
N ILE A 55 5.46 -3.86 -24.63
CA ILE A 55 6.42 -4.53 -23.75
C ILE A 55 5.94 -5.95 -23.45
N VAL A 56 4.72 -6.08 -22.94
CA VAL A 56 4.18 -7.34 -22.36
C VAL A 56 3.23 -8.07 -23.32
N GLY A 57 2.76 -7.42 -24.39
CA GLY A 57 1.72 -7.94 -25.29
C GLY A 57 0.29 -7.65 -24.83
N TYR A 58 0.13 -7.12 -23.61
CA TYR A 58 -1.15 -6.81 -22.99
C TYR A 58 -1.07 -5.51 -22.19
N THR A 59 -2.21 -4.82 -22.06
CA THR A 59 -2.42 -3.83 -21.01
C THR A 59 -2.94 -4.54 -19.78
N LEU A 60 -2.12 -4.66 -18.74
CA LEU A 60 -2.44 -5.36 -17.50
C LEU A 60 -2.22 -4.39 -16.34
N PRO A 61 -3.25 -4.08 -15.54
CA PRO A 61 -3.07 -3.34 -14.30
C PRO A 61 -2.22 -4.14 -13.31
N TYR A 62 -1.34 -3.46 -12.58
CA TYR A 62 -0.49 -4.07 -11.56
C TYR A 62 -0.17 -3.09 -10.43
N ALA A 63 0.15 -3.64 -9.27
CA ALA A 63 0.75 -2.92 -8.17
C ALA A 63 2.08 -3.59 -7.79
N TRP A 64 3.06 -2.79 -7.39
CA TRP A 64 4.30 -3.26 -6.80
C TRP A 64 4.44 -2.69 -5.39
N VAL A 65 4.91 -3.52 -4.45
CA VAL A 65 5.21 -3.13 -3.07
C VAL A 65 6.56 -3.69 -2.65
N GLY A 66 7.41 -2.84 -2.08
CA GLY A 66 8.72 -3.22 -1.60
C GLY A 66 8.75 -3.56 -0.11
N ASN A 67 9.53 -4.57 0.28
CA ASN A 67 9.83 -4.81 1.69
C ASN A 67 10.90 -3.83 2.19
N SER A 68 10.53 -2.98 3.14
CA SER A 68 11.38 -1.89 3.63
C SER A 68 12.26 -2.24 4.83
N GLU A 69 12.14 -3.45 5.38
CA GLU A 69 12.73 -3.87 6.66
C GLU A 69 14.21 -3.48 6.81
N LYS A 70 15.02 -3.78 5.78
CA LYS A 70 16.47 -3.50 5.80
C LYS A 70 16.83 -2.10 5.32
N LEU A 71 16.04 -1.50 4.42
CA LEU A 71 16.43 -0.29 3.71
C LEU A 71 15.89 0.99 4.36
N CYS A 72 14.60 1.02 4.72
CA CYS A 72 13.94 2.23 5.22
C CYS A 72 12.70 1.94 6.08
N PRO A 73 12.78 1.11 7.13
CA PRO A 73 11.60 0.77 7.92
C PRO A 73 10.94 2.02 8.53
N GLY A 74 11.71 3.05 8.87
CA GLY A 74 11.17 4.33 9.38
C GLY A 74 10.32 5.14 8.38
N VAL A 75 10.37 4.82 7.08
CA VAL A 75 9.59 5.50 6.04
C VAL A 75 8.40 4.64 5.65
N CYS A 76 8.66 3.38 5.25
CA CYS A 76 7.65 2.52 4.62
C CYS A 76 7.04 1.46 5.53
N ALA A 77 7.44 1.41 6.81
CA ALA A 77 6.80 0.58 7.83
C ALA A 77 6.24 1.41 8.99
N TYR A 78 5.92 2.69 8.73
CA TYR A 78 5.16 3.50 9.66
C TYR A 78 3.78 2.84 9.92
N PRO A 79 3.26 2.83 11.17
CA PRO A 79 3.83 3.39 12.40
C PRO A 79 4.67 2.38 13.23
N PHE A 80 4.98 1.20 12.68
CA PHE A 80 5.76 0.15 13.36
C PHE A 80 7.27 0.44 13.41
N SER A 81 7.73 1.34 12.57
CA SER A 81 9.02 2.00 12.68
C SER A 81 8.83 3.47 12.32
N VAL A 82 9.53 4.35 13.03
CA VAL A 82 9.34 5.80 12.91
C VAL A 82 10.63 6.47 12.46
N PRO A 83 10.56 7.56 11.67
CA PRO A 83 11.75 8.25 11.22
C PRO A 83 12.56 8.82 12.39
N LYS A 84 13.89 8.68 12.36
CA LYS A 84 14.79 9.16 13.41
C LYS A 84 14.75 10.68 13.64
N TYR A 85 14.29 11.44 12.65
CA TYR A 85 14.20 12.90 12.72
C TYR A 85 12.94 13.41 13.45
N ILE A 86 12.00 12.54 13.82
CA ILE A 86 10.80 12.92 14.59
C ILE A 86 11.07 12.65 16.08
N PRO A 87 11.44 13.66 16.89
CA PRO A 87 11.79 13.45 18.28
C PRO A 87 10.56 13.05 19.11
N GLY A 88 10.75 12.09 20.01
CA GLY A 88 9.73 11.68 21.00
C GLY A 88 8.62 10.77 20.48
N LEU A 89 8.50 10.57 19.17
CA LEU A 89 7.57 9.60 18.60
C LEU A 89 8.10 8.18 18.84
N LYS A 90 7.26 7.30 19.39
CA LYS A 90 7.59 5.89 19.61
C LYS A 90 6.88 5.05 18.55
N ALA A 91 7.61 4.08 18.01
CA ALA A 91 7.05 3.07 17.14
C ALA A 91 5.99 2.24 17.87
N LEU A 92 4.95 1.87 17.14
CA LEU A 92 3.93 0.92 17.60
C LEU A 92 4.46 -0.51 17.48
N LYS A 93 3.95 -1.41 18.32
CA LYS A 93 4.30 -2.82 18.22
C LYS A 93 3.51 -3.47 17.08
N SER A 94 4.23 -4.15 16.18
CA SER A 94 3.64 -4.83 15.03
C SER A 94 2.75 -6.01 15.48
N PRO A 95 1.56 -6.20 14.87
CA PRO A 95 0.60 -7.24 15.23
C PRO A 95 1.07 -8.66 14.88
N ASN A 96 2.03 -8.82 13.97
CA ASN A 96 2.51 -10.13 13.54
C ASN A 96 4.00 -10.36 13.81
N GLY A 97 4.67 -9.42 14.50
CA GLY A 97 6.07 -9.52 14.90
C GLY A 97 7.07 -9.28 13.77
N ASP A 98 6.60 -8.88 12.58
CA ASP A 98 7.40 -8.59 11.40
C ASP A 98 7.07 -7.18 10.91
N VAL A 99 7.95 -6.23 11.22
CA VAL A 99 7.76 -4.80 10.92
C VAL A 99 7.71 -4.56 9.41
N GLY A 100 8.57 -5.24 8.64
CA GLY A 100 8.63 -5.08 7.19
C GLY A 100 7.34 -5.56 6.53
N VAL A 101 6.91 -6.78 6.85
CA VAL A 101 5.71 -7.38 6.28
C VAL A 101 4.45 -6.66 6.75
N ASP A 102 4.33 -6.28 8.02
CA ASP A 102 3.17 -5.54 8.50
C ASP A 102 3.06 -4.14 7.87
N GLY A 103 4.21 -3.48 7.62
CA GLY A 103 4.27 -2.27 6.81
C GLY A 103 3.78 -2.51 5.37
N MET A 104 4.31 -3.56 4.72
CA MET A 104 3.90 -3.93 3.36
C MET A 104 2.40 -4.19 3.26
N ILE A 105 1.76 -4.79 4.26
CA ILE A 105 0.32 -5.06 4.23
C ILE A 105 -0.50 -3.77 4.13
N SER A 106 -0.10 -2.72 4.84
CA SER A 106 -0.75 -1.41 4.73
C SER A 106 -0.54 -0.80 3.34
N VAL A 107 0.68 -0.88 2.79
CA VAL A 107 0.98 -0.39 1.44
C VAL A 107 0.23 -1.19 0.37
N ILE A 108 0.13 -2.52 0.50
CA ILE A 108 -0.67 -3.36 -0.41
C ILE A 108 -2.12 -2.90 -0.45
N ALA A 109 -2.72 -2.60 0.71
CA ALA A 109 -4.09 -2.11 0.77
C ALA A 109 -4.24 -0.73 0.13
N HIS A 110 -3.27 0.17 0.36
CA HIS A 110 -3.18 1.47 -0.28
C HIS A 110 -3.17 1.32 -1.81
N GLU A 111 -2.20 0.60 -2.36
CA GLU A 111 -2.02 0.44 -3.81
C GLU A 111 -3.21 -0.28 -4.47
N ILE A 112 -3.80 -1.28 -3.81
CA ILE A 112 -4.96 -1.99 -4.36
C ILE A 112 -6.20 -1.09 -4.37
N ALA A 113 -6.38 -0.22 -3.37
CA ALA A 113 -7.50 0.71 -3.34
C ALA A 113 -7.42 1.69 -4.51
N GLU A 114 -6.25 2.29 -4.74
CA GLU A 114 -6.03 3.24 -5.82
C GLU A 114 -6.10 2.58 -7.20
N LEU A 115 -5.50 1.40 -7.34
CA LEU A 115 -5.63 0.60 -8.55
C LEU A 115 -7.09 0.25 -8.86
N ALA A 116 -7.93 0.04 -7.85
CA ALA A 116 -9.36 -0.25 -8.06
C ALA A 116 -10.14 0.98 -8.57
N THR A 117 -9.75 2.19 -8.17
CA THR A 117 -10.40 3.44 -8.58
C THR A 117 -9.78 4.08 -9.82
N ASN A 118 -8.54 3.72 -10.16
CA ASN A 118 -7.75 4.34 -11.21
C ASN A 118 -6.77 3.38 -11.92
N PRO A 119 -7.23 2.22 -12.42
CA PRO A 119 -6.36 1.12 -12.86
C PRO A 119 -5.42 1.45 -14.02
N LEU A 120 -5.73 2.50 -14.80
CA LEU A 120 -4.97 2.93 -15.98
C LEU A 120 -4.49 4.38 -15.86
N VAL A 121 -4.50 4.95 -14.66
CA VAL A 121 -4.05 6.33 -14.37
C VAL A 121 -4.78 7.38 -15.23
N ASN A 122 -6.08 7.18 -15.43
CA ASN A 122 -6.94 8.04 -16.25
C ASN A 122 -8.41 8.08 -15.78
N ALA A 123 -8.67 7.68 -14.54
CA ALA A 123 -10.00 7.66 -13.93
C ALA A 123 -10.05 8.57 -12.69
N TRP A 124 -10.29 8.03 -11.49
CA TRP A 124 -10.53 8.85 -10.30
C TRP A 124 -9.23 9.41 -9.72
N TYR A 125 -9.24 10.71 -9.40
CA TYR A 125 -8.23 11.40 -8.58
C TYR A 125 -8.89 12.65 -7.97
N ALA A 126 -8.30 13.19 -6.91
CA ALA A 126 -8.77 14.40 -6.25
C ALA A 126 -8.26 15.66 -6.98
N GLY A 127 -9.11 16.68 -7.04
CA GLY A 127 -8.78 17.98 -7.64
C GLY A 127 -9.19 18.09 -9.11
N GLN A 128 -8.54 19.02 -9.83
CA GLN A 128 -8.83 19.32 -11.25
C GLN A 128 -7.60 19.20 -12.15
N ASP A 129 -6.40 19.06 -11.57
CA ASP A 129 -5.16 18.96 -12.32
C ASP A 129 -4.75 17.49 -12.44
N PRO A 130 -4.83 16.89 -13.64
CA PRO A 130 -4.44 15.49 -13.85
C PRO A 130 -2.92 15.26 -13.75
N SER A 131 -2.10 16.31 -13.62
CA SER A 131 -0.63 16.20 -13.55
C SER A 131 -0.13 15.76 -12.18
N PHE A 132 -0.95 15.94 -11.13
CA PHE A 132 -0.67 15.55 -9.75
C PHE A 132 -1.89 14.83 -9.17
N PRO A 133 -2.22 13.64 -9.68
CA PRO A 133 -3.40 12.93 -9.25
C PRO A 133 -3.19 12.44 -7.81
N VAL A 134 -3.80 13.13 -6.85
CA VAL A 134 -3.87 12.66 -5.46
C VAL A 134 -5.01 11.67 -5.38
N GLU A 135 -4.75 10.43 -5.00
CA GLU A 135 -5.72 9.35 -5.05
C GLU A 135 -6.39 9.07 -3.70
N ILE A 136 -7.30 8.08 -3.65
CA ILE A 136 -8.15 7.86 -2.48
C ILE A 136 -7.36 7.43 -1.24
N ALA A 137 -6.22 6.76 -1.41
CA ALA A 137 -5.40 6.32 -0.29
C ALA A 137 -4.35 7.38 0.06
N ASP A 138 -3.83 8.13 -0.90
CA ASP A 138 -2.98 9.32 -0.67
C ASP A 138 -3.61 10.32 0.31
N LEU A 139 -4.90 10.62 0.15
CA LEU A 139 -5.64 11.53 1.03
C LEU A 139 -5.68 11.09 2.51
N CYS A 140 -5.36 9.82 2.77
CA CYS A 140 -5.52 9.17 4.06
C CYS A 140 -4.21 8.58 4.58
N GLU A 141 -3.07 8.98 4.01
CA GLU A 141 -1.76 8.51 4.45
C GLU A 141 -1.58 8.71 5.96
N GLY A 142 -1.21 7.63 6.65
CA GLY A 142 -1.00 7.65 8.10
C GLY A 142 -2.27 7.65 8.97
N ILE A 143 -3.48 7.58 8.40
CA ILE A 143 -4.73 7.49 9.16
C ILE A 143 -5.14 6.02 9.27
N TYR A 144 -5.21 5.51 10.51
CA TYR A 144 -5.53 4.11 10.82
C TYR A 144 -6.76 3.97 11.73
N GLY A 145 -7.38 5.06 12.15
CA GLY A 145 -8.44 5.06 13.15
C GLY A 145 -9.27 6.34 13.18
N THR A 146 -10.41 6.29 13.87
CA THR A 146 -11.31 7.44 14.05
C THR A 146 -10.58 8.62 14.67
N GLY A 147 -10.84 9.81 14.12
CA GLY A 147 -10.20 11.06 14.53
C GLY A 147 -8.75 11.26 14.05
N GLY A 148 -8.22 10.36 13.22
CA GLY A 148 -6.87 10.50 12.65
C GLY A 148 -6.73 11.66 11.66
N GLY A 149 -5.59 12.33 11.67
CA GLY A 149 -5.35 13.47 10.80
C GLY A 149 -4.17 14.31 11.29
N GLY A 150 -3.51 14.99 10.35
CA GLY A 150 -2.24 15.65 10.64
C GLY A 150 -1.20 14.65 11.14
N SER A 151 -0.71 14.82 12.37
CA SER A 151 0.27 13.92 12.97
C SER A 151 -0.32 12.82 13.87
N TYR A 152 -1.65 12.77 14.02
CA TYR A 152 -2.33 11.77 14.84
C TYR A 152 -2.86 10.63 13.98
N THR A 153 -2.47 9.39 14.29
CA THR A 153 -2.83 8.18 13.52
C THR A 153 -4.28 7.71 13.72
N GLY A 154 -4.99 8.32 14.68
CA GLY A 154 -6.36 7.94 15.03
C GLY A 154 -6.44 6.93 16.17
N GLN A 155 -7.67 6.62 16.58
CA GLN A 155 -7.95 5.64 17.62
C GLN A 155 -7.81 4.21 17.07
N MET A 156 -6.79 3.50 17.54
CA MET A 156 -6.51 2.11 17.15
C MET A 156 -6.73 1.16 18.32
N LEU A 157 -6.86 -0.13 18.02
CA LEU A 157 -7.04 -1.17 19.04
C LEU A 157 -5.68 -1.70 19.52
N LEU A 158 -5.62 -2.08 20.79
CA LEU A 158 -4.48 -2.76 21.38
C LEU A 158 -4.81 -4.22 21.66
N ASP A 159 -3.88 -5.10 21.30
CA ASP A 159 -3.95 -6.50 21.68
C ASP A 159 -3.40 -6.72 23.10
N HIS A 160 -3.66 -7.89 23.67
CA HIS A 160 -3.23 -8.29 25.01
C HIS A 160 -1.72 -8.19 25.22
N ASP A 161 -0.93 -8.33 24.16
CA ASP A 161 0.52 -8.25 24.17
C ASP A 161 1.04 -6.84 23.83
N GLY A 162 0.15 -5.86 23.70
CA GLY A 162 0.44 -4.47 23.38
C GLY A 162 0.62 -4.15 21.89
N ALA A 163 0.40 -5.11 20.98
CA ALA A 163 0.44 -4.83 19.55
C ALA A 163 -0.76 -3.99 19.11
N THR A 164 -0.54 -3.11 18.13
CA THR A 164 -1.60 -2.22 17.62
C THR A 164 -2.21 -2.77 16.33
N TYR A 165 -3.53 -2.73 16.22
CA TYR A 165 -4.26 -3.19 15.04
C TYR A 165 -5.56 -2.42 14.84
N ASN A 166 -6.14 -2.50 13.65
CA ASN A 166 -7.46 -1.97 13.36
C ASN A 166 -8.32 -2.91 12.51
N MET A 167 -7.85 -4.13 12.22
CA MET A 167 -8.58 -5.14 11.46
C MET A 167 -8.27 -6.56 11.97
N ASN A 168 -9.29 -7.41 12.02
CA ASN A 168 -9.12 -8.85 12.25
C ASN A 168 -9.18 -9.58 10.90
N GLY A 169 -8.10 -10.29 10.56
CA GLY A 169 -8.11 -11.28 9.48
C GLY A 169 -8.55 -12.66 9.97
N ILE A 170 -8.39 -13.68 9.12
CA ILE A 170 -8.80 -15.06 9.45
C ILE A 170 -8.01 -15.63 10.64
N ARG A 171 -6.70 -15.33 10.74
CA ARG A 171 -5.79 -15.87 11.79
C ARG A 171 -4.80 -14.85 12.34
N ARG A 172 -4.85 -13.62 11.84
CA ARG A 172 -3.84 -12.57 12.02
C ARG A 172 -4.59 -11.26 12.21
N LYS A 173 -3.99 -10.33 12.95
CA LYS A 173 -4.47 -8.97 13.07
C LYS A 173 -3.63 -8.07 12.18
N PHE A 174 -4.22 -7.00 11.69
CA PHE A 174 -3.54 -6.07 10.79
C PHE A 174 -3.82 -4.63 11.22
N LEU A 175 -2.86 -3.76 10.95
CA LEU A 175 -3.05 -2.33 10.97
C LEU A 175 -2.96 -1.84 9.53
N VAL A 176 -4.08 -1.39 8.99
CA VAL A 176 -4.19 -1.02 7.57
C VAL A 176 -4.66 0.41 7.49
N GLN A 177 -3.97 1.22 6.68
CA GLN A 177 -4.39 2.59 6.42
C GLN A 177 -5.84 2.64 5.92
N TRP A 178 -6.57 3.67 6.33
CA TRP A 178 -7.91 3.94 5.83
C TRP A 178 -7.87 4.63 4.47
N VAL A 179 -9.02 4.68 3.81
CA VAL A 179 -9.19 5.26 2.47
C VAL A 179 -10.24 6.35 2.50
N TRP A 180 -10.14 7.29 1.56
CA TRP A 180 -11.08 8.40 1.45
C TRP A 180 -12.49 7.91 1.13
N ASN A 181 -13.47 8.39 1.90
CA ASN A 181 -14.87 8.13 1.67
C ASN A 181 -15.60 9.46 1.38
N HIS A 182 -16.10 9.60 0.16
CA HIS A 182 -16.77 10.82 -0.28
C HIS A 182 -18.11 11.08 0.43
N PHE A 183 -18.78 10.05 0.98
CA PHE A 183 -20.08 10.22 1.64
C PHE A 183 -19.94 10.94 2.98
N VAL A 184 -18.87 10.66 3.72
CA VAL A 184 -18.56 11.30 5.01
C VAL A 184 -17.48 12.38 4.88
N SER A 185 -16.93 12.57 3.67
CA SER A 185 -15.83 13.52 3.40
C SER A 185 -14.65 13.34 4.35
N TYR A 186 -14.30 12.09 4.62
CA TYR A 186 -13.25 11.73 5.57
C TYR A 186 -12.70 10.33 5.31
N CYS A 187 -11.52 10.05 5.85
CA CYS A 187 -10.90 8.74 5.81
C CYS A 187 -11.68 7.77 6.67
N THR A 188 -12.09 6.62 6.11
CA THR A 188 -12.95 5.65 6.79
C THR A 188 -12.40 4.24 6.62
N GLY A 189 -12.54 3.42 7.66
CA GLY A 189 -12.19 2.00 7.63
C GLY A 189 -13.19 1.12 8.38
N PRO A 190 -12.95 -0.19 8.42
CA PRO A 190 -13.93 -1.19 8.89
C PRO A 190 -14.40 -1.05 10.34
N ASN A 191 -13.65 -0.34 11.18
CA ASN A 191 -13.95 -0.15 12.60
C ASN A 191 -14.15 1.33 12.96
N ALA A 192 -14.57 2.15 11.99
CA ALA A 192 -14.89 3.55 12.25
C ALA A 192 -16.06 3.69 13.23
N LEU A 193 -15.88 4.55 14.23
CA LEU A 193 -16.86 4.82 15.29
C LEU A 193 -17.74 6.04 14.97
N ASP A 194 -17.41 6.74 13.90
CA ASP A 194 -17.92 8.06 13.51
C ASP A 194 -18.73 8.03 12.19
N GLN A 195 -19.41 6.91 11.91
CA GLN A 195 -20.27 6.74 10.73
C GLN A 195 -21.71 7.19 10.96
#